data_AF-A0A0G0R144-F1
#
_entry.id   AF-A0A0G0R144-F1
#
_cell.length_a   1.000
_cell.length_b   1.000
_cell.length_c   1.000
_cell.angle_alpha   90.00
_cell.angle_beta   90.00
_cell.angle_gamma   90.00
#
_symmetry.space_group_name_H-M   'P 1'
#
loop_
_entity.id
_entity.type
_entity.pdbx_description
1 polymer ?
#
loop_
_entity_poly.entity_id
_entity_poly.type
_entity_poly.pdbx_seq_one_letter_code
_entity_poly.pdbx_strand_id
1 'polypeptide(L)' 'MKSIQRRFNNVSEKNPNFSSYLCFAIAVAGQGFSRQRLCRWFYKLVDKDDYAWSERQEDLRHLNELTNRPEAYRK' A
#
# COMPACT_ATOMS: atom_id res chain seq x y z
N MET A 1 -12.17 12.47 -5.06
CA MET A 1 -10.72 12.50 -4.70
C MET A 1 -10.15 11.10 -4.57
N LYS A 2 -9.10 10.77 -5.33
CA LYS A 2 -8.30 9.54 -5.14
C LYS A 2 -7.32 9.73 -3.97
N SER A 3 -7.79 9.73 -2.73
CA SER A 3 -6.91 9.85 -1.55
C SER A 3 -6.49 8.47 -1.08
N ILE A 4 -5.16 8.21 -1.05
CA ILE A 4 -4.58 6.98 -0.49
C ILE A 4 -5.00 6.83 0.97
N GLN A 5 -4.93 7.91 1.76
CA GLN A 5 -5.31 7.91 3.18
C GLN A 5 -6.75 7.45 3.41
N ARG A 6 -7.71 7.99 2.64
CA ARG A 6 -9.11 7.59 2.80
C ARG A 6 -9.32 6.11 2.49
N ARG A 7 -8.67 5.59 1.45
CA ARG A 7 -8.74 4.16 1.09
C ARG A 7 -8.10 3.30 2.17
N PHE A 8 -6.93 3.72 2.67
CA PHE A 8 -6.23 3.05 3.75
C PHE A 8 -7.08 2.96 5.01
N ASN A 9 -7.64 4.08 5.48
CA ASN A 9 -8.51 4.09 6.66
C ASN A 9 -9.70 3.14 6.48
N ASN A 10 -10.38 3.21 5.32
CA ASN A 10 -11.50 2.31 5.02
C ASN A 10 -11.12 0.83 5.01
N VAL A 11 -9.90 0.49 4.62
CA VAL A 11 -9.40 -0.90 4.64
C VAL A 11 -9.02 -1.32 6.05
N SER A 12 -8.31 -0.45 6.77
CA SER A 12 -7.87 -0.68 8.15
C SER A 12 -9.06 -0.86 9.10
N GLU A 13 -10.08 -0.01 9.00
CA GLU A 13 -11.32 -0.11 9.78
C GLU A 13 -12.08 -1.43 9.52
N LYS A 14 -12.03 -1.94 8.28
CA LYS A 14 -12.69 -3.20 7.91
C LYS A 14 -11.87 -4.45 8.24
N ASN A 15 -10.57 -4.29 8.44
CA ASN A 15 -9.64 -5.39 8.66
C ASN A 15 -8.70 -5.05 9.83
N PRO A 16 -9.23 -4.99 11.07
CA PRO A 16 -8.44 -4.56 12.24
C PRO A 16 -7.26 -5.50 12.57
N ASN A 17 -7.28 -6.74 12.05
CA ASN A 17 -6.24 -7.74 12.28
C ASN A 17 -5.15 -7.73 11.19
N PHE A 18 -5.23 -6.84 10.20
CA PHE A 18 -4.23 -6.77 9.13
C PHE A 18 -3.10 -5.83 9.52
N SER A 19 -1.88 -6.14 9.09
CA SER A 19 -0.77 -5.21 9.18
C SER A 19 -1.06 -3.93 8.40
N SER A 20 -0.44 -2.83 8.80
CA SER A 20 -0.54 -1.56 8.08
C SER A 20 0.00 -1.68 6.66
N TYR A 21 1.02 -2.52 6.42
CA TYR A 21 1.50 -2.84 5.08
C TYR A 21 0.41 -3.48 4.22
N LEU A 22 -0.27 -4.51 4.73
CA LEU A 22 -1.32 -5.22 4.01
C LEU A 22 -2.51 -4.28 3.71
N CYS A 23 -2.90 -3.47 4.70
CA CYS A 23 -3.93 -2.45 4.52
C CYS A 23 -3.56 -1.44 3.42
N PHE A 24 -2.30 -1.03 3.38
CA PHE A 24 -1.79 -0.11 2.36
C PHE A 24 -1.76 -0.74 0.97
N ALA A 25 -1.29 -1.99 0.85
CA ALA A 25 -1.28 -2.73 -0.41
C ALA A 25 -2.68 -2.83 -1.02
N ILE A 26 -3.67 -3.26 -0.22
CA ILE A 26 -5.08 -3.33 -0.65
C ILE A 26 -5.60 -1.93 -1.05
N ALA A 27 -5.24 -0.89 -0.30
CA ALA A 27 -5.70 0.47 -0.58
C ALA A 27 -5.17 1.06 -1.90
N VAL A 28 -3.98 0.63 -2.35
CA VAL A 28 -3.34 1.15 -3.56
C VAL A 28 -3.50 0.26 -4.79
N ALA A 29 -3.94 -0.98 -4.60
CA ALA A 29 -4.14 -1.97 -5.67
C ALA A 29 -5.08 -1.45 -6.77
N GLY A 30 -4.61 -1.53 -8.03
CA GLY A 30 -5.36 -1.11 -9.22
C GLY A 30 -5.78 0.36 -9.25
N GLN A 31 -5.18 1.23 -8.43
CA GLN A 31 -5.57 2.65 -8.35
C GLN A 31 -4.80 3.58 -9.30
N GLY A 32 -3.69 3.10 -9.87
CA GLY A 32 -2.82 3.86 -10.77
C GLY A 32 -2.16 5.06 -10.08
N PHE A 33 -1.68 4.89 -8.85
CA PHE A 33 -0.94 5.96 -8.16
C PHE A 33 0.50 6.05 -8.68
N SER A 34 1.05 7.27 -8.73
CA SER A 34 2.46 7.45 -9.06
C SER A 34 3.36 6.95 -7.91
N ARG A 35 4.55 6.46 -8.25
CA ARG A 35 5.57 6.03 -7.28
C ARG A 35 5.84 7.07 -6.20
N GLN A 36 5.93 8.36 -6.58
CA GLN A 36 6.14 9.47 -5.63
C GLN A 36 5.01 9.57 -4.59
N ARG A 37 3.75 9.39 -5.03
CA ARG A 37 2.59 9.37 -4.12
C ARG A 37 2.63 8.15 -3.21
N LEU A 38 2.93 6.97 -3.76
CA LEU A 38 3.08 5.75 -2.97
C LEU A 38 4.14 5.93 -1.88
N CYS A 39 5.36 6.35 -2.22
CA CYS A 39 6.43 6.56 -1.25
C CYS A 39 6.03 7.53 -0.13
N ARG A 40 5.46 8.68 -0.48
CA ARG A 40 5.06 9.70 0.50
C ARG A 40 4.04 9.16 1.50
N TRP A 41 3.04 8.41 1.01
CA TRP A 41 1.97 7.90 1.86
C TRP A 41 2.36 6.62 2.58
N PHE A 42 3.23 5.79 2.01
CA PHE A 42 3.80 4.62 2.66
C PHE A 42 4.48 5.01 3.97
N TYR A 43 5.39 6.00 3.94
CA TYR A 43 6.05 6.48 5.17
C TYR A 43 5.13 7.17 6.17
N LYS A 44 3.94 7.59 5.72
CA LYS A 44 2.98 8.29 6.58
C LYS A 44 1.98 7.35 7.23
N LEU A 45 1.67 6.22 6.61
CA LEU A 45 0.56 5.34 6.99
C LEU A 45 0.98 3.93 7.37
N VAL A 46 2.11 3.45 6.84
CA VAL A 46 2.64 2.12 7.18
C VAL A 46 3.55 2.27 8.40
N ASP A 47 3.28 1.46 9.41
CA ASP A 47 4.09 1.33 10.61
C ASP A 47 5.50 0.87 10.23
N LYS A 48 6.52 1.42 10.90
CA LYS A 48 7.91 1.06 10.67
C LYS A 48 8.22 -0.37 11.08
N ASP A 49 7.46 -0.94 12.00
CA ASP A 49 7.62 -2.32 12.44
C ASP A 49 7.00 -3.32 11.45
N ASP A 50 6.17 -2.83 10.51
CA ASP A 50 5.52 -3.62 9.46
C ASP A 50 6.34 -3.73 8.16
N TYR A 51 7.56 -3.17 8.11
CA TYR A 51 8.49 -3.38 6.99
C TYR A 51 9.95 -3.36 7.46
N ALA A 52 10.77 -4.26 6.92
CA ALA A 52 12.20 -4.22 7.16
C ALA A 52 12.84 -3.06 6.37
N TRP A 53 13.73 -2.30 7.00
CA TRP A 53 14.42 -1.20 6.33
C TRP A 53 15.22 -1.67 5.09
N SER A 54 15.74 -2.90 5.14
CA SER A 54 16.43 -3.57 4.02
C SER A 54 15.51 -3.93 2.87
N GLU A 55 14.23 -4.21 3.12
CA GLU A 55 13.24 -4.68 2.13
C GLU A 55 12.41 -3.54 1.55
N ARG A 56 12.48 -2.35 2.14
CA ARG A 56 11.74 -1.13 1.74
C ARG A 56 11.72 -0.86 0.24
N GLN A 57 12.84 -1.01 -0.47
CA GLN A 57 12.88 -0.74 -1.91
C GLN A 57 12.10 -1.79 -2.71
N GLU A 58 12.11 -3.03 -2.24
CA GLU A 58 11.36 -4.13 -2.80
C GLU A 58 9.86 -3.95 -2.55
N ASP A 59 9.47 -3.57 -1.32
CA ASP A 59 8.09 -3.26 -0.97
C ASP A 59 7.52 -2.15 -1.85
N LEU A 60 8.26 -1.05 -2.02
CA LEU A 60 7.83 0.06 -2.87
C LEU A 60 7.78 -0.32 -4.35
N ARG A 61 8.65 -1.22 -4.81
CA ARG A 61 8.60 -1.77 -6.18
C ARG A 61 7.33 -2.59 -6.36
N HIS A 62 7.06 -3.51 -5.44
CA HIS A 62 5.85 -4.33 -5.44
C HIS A 62 4.58 -3.47 -5.37
N LEU A 63 4.50 -2.48 -4.48
CA LEU A 63 3.35 -1.58 -4.40
C LEU A 63 3.13 -0.78 -5.71
N ASN A 64 4.21 -0.42 -6.39
CA ASN A 64 4.15 0.25 -7.68
C ASN A 64 3.67 -0.68 -8.81
N GLU A 65 4.00 -1.97 -8.77
CA GLU A 65 3.45 -2.97 -9.67
C GLU A 65 1.96 -3.19 -9.37
N LEU A 66 1.60 -3.38 -8.10
CA LEU A 66 0.24 -3.62 -7.62
C LEU A 66 -0.73 -2.50 -8.00
N THR A 67 -0.28 -1.24 -7.92
CA THR A 67 -1.14 -0.10 -8.26
C THR A 67 -1.43 0.01 -9.77
N ASN A 68 -0.48 -0.44 -10.61
CA ASN A 68 -0.58 -0.35 -12.07
C ASN A 68 -1.11 -1.64 -12.72
N ARG A 69 -1.00 -2.79 -12.05
CA ARG A 69 -1.37 -4.10 -12.60
C ARG A 69 -1.96 -5.02 -11.51
N PRO A 70 -3.26 -4.90 -11.20
CA PRO A 70 -3.91 -5.70 -10.15
C PRO A 70 -4.05 -7.19 -10.50
N GLU A 71 -3.85 -7.60 -11.77
CA GLU A 71 -4.09 -8.96 -12.25
C GLU A 71 -3.07 -10.00 -11.76
N ALA A 72 -1.91 -9.59 -11.24
CA ALA A 72 -0.87 -10.51 -10.76
C ALA A 72 -1.28 -11.32 -9.51
N TYR A 73 -2.38 -10.94 -8.83
CA TYR A 73 -2.86 -11.57 -7.60
C TYR A 73 -4.25 -12.22 -7.72
N ARG A 74 -4.80 -12.34 -8.93
CA ARG A 74 -5.94 -13.22 -9.21
C ARG A 74 -5.40 -14.58 -9.65
N LYS A 75 -5.27 -15.52 -8.71
CA LYS A 75 -5.23 -16.96 -9.00
C LYS A 75 -6.44 -17.61 -8.35
#